data_AF-A0A7S3LLW4-F1
#
_entry.id   AF-A0A7S3LLW4-F1
#
_cell.length_a   1.000
_cell.length_b   1.000
_cell.length_c   1.000
_cell.angle_alpha   90.00
_cell.angle_beta   90.00
_cell.angle_gamma   90.00
#
_symmetry.space_group_name_H-M   'P 1'
#
loop_
_entity.id
_entity.type
_entity.pdbx_description
1 polymer ?
#
loop_
_entity_poly.entity_id
_entity_poly.type
_entity_poly.pdbx_seq_one_letter_code
_entity_poly.pdbx_strand_id
1 'polypeptide(L)'
;TNRLLYAAPEIGQIRNLTREHKYGGGEGNEKNKCIVSCNDTKGIIKLKLVNGDYFQRITITVPDEYPQEPIDIQFGSSSFPYQVSTLYYNQVREIARKLSLGISAENAVRSSNPANTDAVKPTEKKCEPAPIRLTSDYIRGLKHDVNFLKQAKELEQVNSSYSKILHKYDHSTEARRRARRELKKLTRQEAEAEREREEEEWKIIERQQLKDAAGDGNQNGPKRSIRVCVEFLMAEYVFKMSKVRCPTTGEIVFPKDPELLEKYYKTNSKKRPIRASCGCWYKHEELDKFLTEPPFGAACPNSDCIGVKVFHKDWPSDVKQLEKQWAMKKAREREISEIADFLGASAFAAD
;
A
#
# COMPACT_ATOMS: atom_id res chain seq x y z
N THR A 1 32.81 -7.06 -20.91
CA THR A 1 31.60 -7.31 -21.72
C THR A 1 30.68 -6.11 -21.59
N ASN A 2 30.17 -5.56 -22.69
CA ASN A 2 29.30 -4.38 -22.66
C ASN A 2 27.90 -4.80 -22.17
N ARG A 3 27.62 -4.55 -20.89
CA ARG A 3 26.37 -4.94 -20.20
C ARG A 3 25.13 -4.31 -20.84
N LEU A 4 25.28 -3.17 -21.53
CA LEU A 4 24.16 -2.48 -22.16
C LEU A 4 23.82 -3.00 -23.55
N LEU A 5 24.53 -3.99 -24.10
CA LEU A 5 24.22 -4.52 -25.44
C LEU A 5 22.79 -5.02 -25.56
N TYR A 6 22.28 -5.73 -24.53
CA TYR A 6 20.90 -6.23 -24.51
C TYR A 6 19.86 -5.11 -24.28
N ALA A 7 20.27 -4.00 -23.66
CA ALA A 7 19.43 -2.84 -23.37
C ALA A 7 19.49 -1.74 -24.44
N ALA A 8 20.43 -1.82 -25.40
CA ALA A 8 20.67 -0.77 -26.38
C ALA A 8 19.42 -0.33 -27.16
N PRO A 9 18.53 -1.23 -27.62
CA PRO A 9 17.29 -0.84 -28.29
C PRO A 9 16.36 -0.01 -27.41
N GLU A 10 16.24 -0.35 -26.12
CA GLU A 10 15.40 0.41 -25.18
C GLU A 10 16.01 1.76 -24.84
N ILE A 11 17.33 1.84 -24.71
CA ILE A 11 18.02 3.12 -24.47
C ILE A 11 17.78 4.06 -25.65
N GLY A 12 17.81 3.55 -26.89
CA GLY A 12 17.44 4.29 -28.09
C GLY A 12 15.99 4.80 -28.04
N GLN A 13 15.04 3.93 -27.68
CA GLN A 13 13.64 4.30 -27.52
C GLN A 13 13.43 5.35 -26.42
N ILE A 14 14.09 5.21 -25.27
CA ILE A 14 14.03 6.18 -24.17
C ILE A 14 14.59 7.53 -24.62
N ARG A 15 15.72 7.55 -25.33
CA ARG A 15 16.27 8.77 -25.91
C ARG A 15 15.29 9.44 -26.86
N ASN A 16 14.58 8.67 -27.69
CA ASN A 16 13.54 9.17 -28.58
C ASN A 16 12.34 9.72 -27.80
N LEU A 17 11.85 9.01 -26.78
CA LEU A 17 10.78 9.48 -25.89
C LEU A 17 11.15 10.81 -25.22
N THR A 18 12.39 10.95 -24.74
CA THR A 18 12.88 12.23 -24.21
C THR A 18 12.91 13.36 -25.23
N ARG A 19 13.13 13.04 -26.51
CA ARG A 19 13.12 14.04 -27.59
C ARG A 19 11.69 14.40 -27.97
N GLU A 20 10.79 13.42 -28.07
CA GLU A 20 9.37 13.62 -28.39
C GLU A 20 8.66 14.45 -27.31
N HIS A 21 8.96 14.19 -26.03
CA HIS A 21 8.43 15.02 -24.94
C HIS A 21 8.96 16.47 -24.93
N LYS A 22 10.03 16.79 -25.69
CA LYS A 22 10.39 18.20 -25.95
C LYS A 22 9.45 18.88 -26.95
N TYR A 23 8.69 18.14 -27.75
CA TYR A 23 7.76 18.69 -28.75
C TYR A 23 6.31 18.81 -28.26
N GLY A 24 6.00 18.35 -27.04
CA GLY A 24 4.68 18.52 -26.42
C GLY A 24 4.43 19.90 -25.78
N GLY A 25 5.35 20.85 -25.95
CA GLY A 25 5.19 22.23 -25.50
C GLY A 25 5.05 23.16 -26.69
N GLY A 26 3.83 23.63 -26.95
CA GLY A 26 3.67 24.93 -27.61
C GLY A 26 4.54 25.95 -26.89
N GLU A 27 5.13 26.86 -27.67
CA GLU A 27 6.08 27.90 -27.26
C GLU A 27 5.82 28.39 -25.83
N GLY A 28 6.62 27.93 -24.86
CA GLY A 28 6.52 28.37 -23.46
C GLY A 28 6.78 27.35 -22.34
N ASN A 29 6.97 26.05 -22.61
CA ASN A 29 7.11 25.04 -21.54
C ASN A 29 8.52 24.41 -21.43
N GLU A 30 9.56 25.24 -21.26
CA GLU A 30 10.94 24.79 -20.96
C GLU A 30 11.07 24.00 -19.63
N LYS A 31 9.99 23.92 -18.85
CA LYS A 31 9.98 23.39 -17.49
C LYS A 31 10.01 21.87 -17.39
N ASN A 32 9.65 21.16 -18.47
CA ASN A 32 9.66 19.69 -18.48
C ASN A 32 10.88 19.16 -19.21
N LYS A 33 11.79 18.55 -18.47
CA LYS A 33 13.03 18.01 -19.02
C LYS A 33 13.34 16.65 -18.42
N CYS A 34 13.55 15.66 -19.27
CA CYS A 34 14.19 14.41 -18.87
C CYS A 34 15.57 14.35 -19.52
N ILE A 35 16.59 14.14 -18.69
CA ILE A 35 18.00 14.02 -19.10
C ILE A 35 18.45 12.60 -18.82
N VAL A 36 18.90 11.92 -19.87
CA VAL A 36 19.37 10.53 -19.83
C VAL A 36 20.87 10.53 -20.08
N SER A 37 21.63 9.96 -19.15
CA SER A 37 23.08 9.74 -19.29
C SER A 37 23.35 8.26 -19.08
N CYS A 38 23.99 7.60 -20.04
CA CYS A 38 24.36 6.18 -19.92
C CYS A 38 25.87 6.02 -19.71
N ASN A 39 26.25 4.99 -18.98
CA ASN A 39 27.62 4.51 -18.88
C ASN A 39 27.67 3.04 -19.28
N ASP A 40 28.08 2.81 -20.52
CA ASP A 40 28.09 1.51 -21.18
C ASP A 40 29.02 0.51 -20.50
N THR A 41 30.12 0.99 -19.92
CA THR A 41 31.11 0.13 -19.24
C THR A 41 30.57 -0.47 -17.95
N LYS A 42 29.76 0.29 -17.20
CA LYS A 42 29.23 -0.13 -15.90
C LYS A 42 27.82 -0.70 -15.96
N GLY A 43 27.12 -0.55 -17.10
CA GLY A 43 25.70 -0.91 -17.19
C GLY A 43 24.78 0.05 -16.44
N ILE A 44 25.19 1.31 -16.26
CA ILE A 44 24.46 2.28 -15.43
C ILE A 44 23.77 3.32 -16.30
N ILE A 45 22.48 3.53 -16.07
CA ILE A 45 21.66 4.57 -16.70
C ILE A 45 21.25 5.58 -15.64
N LYS A 46 21.71 6.82 -15.76
CA LYS A 46 21.33 7.94 -14.91
C LYS A 46 20.22 8.74 -15.57
N LEU A 47 19.14 8.95 -14.85
CA LEU A 47 17.97 9.71 -15.26
C LEU A 47 17.81 10.91 -14.33
N LYS A 48 17.62 12.09 -14.91
CA LYS A 48 17.20 13.29 -14.19
C LYS A 48 15.89 13.77 -14.79
N LEU A 49 14.81 13.57 -14.04
CA LEU A 49 13.47 14.02 -14.38
C LEU A 49 13.24 15.39 -13.73
N VAL A 50 12.76 16.37 -14.50
CA VAL A 50 12.48 17.74 -14.05
C VAL A 50 11.13 18.16 -14.62
N ASN A 51 10.28 18.73 -13.77
CA ASN A 51 8.99 19.31 -14.11
C ASN A 51 8.71 20.52 -13.23
N GLY A 52 8.98 21.71 -13.78
CA GLY A 52 8.97 22.95 -13.01
C GLY A 52 10.02 22.89 -11.91
N ASP A 53 9.60 23.14 -10.67
CA ASP A 53 10.46 23.12 -9.49
C ASP A 53 10.64 21.70 -8.92
N TYR A 54 9.91 20.73 -9.46
CA TYR A 54 10.03 19.33 -9.07
C TYR A 54 11.14 18.62 -9.85
N PHE A 55 11.97 17.86 -9.15
CA PHE A 55 12.98 17.01 -9.77
C PHE A 55 13.15 15.68 -9.04
N GLN A 56 13.58 14.66 -9.81
CA GLN A 56 13.99 13.37 -9.27
C GLN A 56 15.23 12.89 -10.03
N ARG A 57 16.27 12.47 -9.29
CA ARG A 57 17.42 11.74 -9.86
C ARG A 57 17.25 10.24 -9.61
N ILE A 58 17.44 9.43 -10.64
CA ILE A 58 17.30 7.98 -10.59
C ILE A 58 18.52 7.37 -11.25
N THR A 59 19.05 6.31 -10.65
CA THR A 59 20.12 5.50 -11.22
C THR A 59 19.56 4.10 -11.43
N ILE A 60 19.60 3.60 -12.65
CA ILE A 60 19.21 2.24 -13.01
C ILE A 60 20.48 1.47 -13.30
N THR A 61 20.64 0.31 -12.65
CA THR A 61 21.75 -0.61 -12.87
C THR A 61 21.21 -1.84 -13.60
N VAL A 62 21.78 -2.13 -14.76
CA VAL A 62 21.40 -3.29 -15.59
C VAL A 62 22.23 -4.51 -15.16
N PRO A 63 21.59 -5.61 -14.73
CA PRO A 63 22.29 -6.84 -14.36
C PRO A 63 22.90 -7.55 -15.58
N ASP A 64 23.80 -8.50 -15.33
CA ASP A 64 24.48 -9.27 -16.39
C ASP A 64 23.50 -10.18 -17.15
N GLU A 65 22.47 -10.71 -16.47
CA GLU A 65 21.50 -11.66 -17.02
C GLU A 65 20.20 -10.98 -17.52
N TYR A 66 20.25 -9.71 -17.90
CA TYR A 66 19.07 -8.98 -18.40
C TYR A 66 18.53 -9.59 -19.72
N PRO A 67 17.21 -9.88 -19.86
CA PRO A 67 16.09 -9.49 -19.00
C PRO A 67 15.60 -10.54 -17.98
N GLN A 68 16.34 -11.63 -17.75
CA GLN A 68 15.96 -12.66 -16.77
C GLN A 68 16.02 -12.14 -15.33
N GLU A 69 17.08 -11.41 -15.00
CA GLU A 69 17.20 -10.71 -13.73
C GLU A 69 16.58 -9.30 -13.82
N PRO A 70 15.74 -8.88 -12.85
CA PRO A 70 15.14 -7.55 -12.85
C PRO A 70 16.21 -6.47 -12.65
N ILE A 71 15.97 -5.30 -13.25
CA ILE A 71 16.83 -4.13 -13.08
C ILE A 71 16.83 -3.63 -11.63
N ASP A 72 17.99 -3.19 -11.13
CA ASP A 72 18.10 -2.49 -9.86
C ASP A 72 17.89 -0.99 -10.09
N ILE A 73 17.03 -0.37 -9.28
CA ILE A 73 16.63 1.03 -9.43
C ILE A 73 16.94 1.72 -8.12
N GLN A 74 17.65 2.84 -8.18
CA GLN A 74 18.04 3.61 -7.01
C GLN A 74 17.55 5.04 -7.15
N PHE A 75 16.74 5.48 -6.19
CA PHE A 75 16.28 6.86 -6.12
C PHE A 75 17.34 7.68 -5.40
N GLY A 76 17.90 8.67 -6.11
CA GLY A 76 18.81 9.65 -5.53
C GLY A 76 18.04 10.84 -4.96
N SER A 77 18.65 12.03 -5.01
CA SER A 77 18.04 13.28 -4.56
C SER A 77 16.69 13.54 -5.26
N SER A 78 15.68 13.88 -4.46
CA SER A 78 14.33 14.22 -4.90
C SER A 78 13.87 15.53 -4.27
N SER A 79 13.03 16.27 -4.97
CA SER A 79 12.23 17.36 -4.40
C SER A 79 10.90 16.86 -3.81
N PHE A 80 10.55 15.58 -4.01
CA PHE A 80 9.34 14.99 -3.46
C PHE A 80 9.60 14.46 -2.04
N PRO A 81 8.57 14.48 -1.17
CA PRO A 81 8.63 13.85 0.14
C PRO A 81 8.97 12.37 0.04
N TYR A 82 9.69 11.87 1.05
CA TYR A 82 10.14 10.48 1.11
C TYR A 82 9.00 9.49 0.87
N GLN A 83 7.85 9.69 1.52
CA GLN A 83 6.67 8.81 1.40
C GLN A 83 6.19 8.66 -0.05
N VAL A 84 6.21 9.75 -0.81
CA VAL A 84 5.81 9.75 -2.22
C VAL A 84 6.86 9.02 -3.05
N SER A 85 8.14 9.34 -2.85
CA SER A 85 9.23 8.68 -3.58
C SER A 85 9.28 7.17 -3.33
N THR A 86 9.11 6.72 -2.09
CA THR A 86 9.10 5.30 -1.71
C THR A 86 7.94 4.57 -2.36
N LEU A 87 6.76 5.18 -2.44
CA LEU A 87 5.60 4.58 -3.11
C LEU A 87 5.92 4.26 -4.57
N TYR A 88 6.42 5.25 -5.33
CA TYR A 88 6.72 5.04 -6.75
C TYR A 88 7.93 4.14 -6.95
N TYR A 89 8.94 4.22 -6.07
CA TYR A 89 10.06 3.29 -6.07
C TYR A 89 9.60 1.83 -5.95
N ASN A 90 8.74 1.53 -4.97
CA ASN A 90 8.21 0.18 -4.78
C ASN A 90 7.38 -0.28 -5.99
N GLN A 91 6.57 0.61 -6.57
CA GLN A 91 5.80 0.30 -7.78
C GLN A 91 6.70 -0.05 -8.97
N VAL A 92 7.75 0.74 -9.23
CA VAL A 92 8.64 0.49 -10.38
C VAL A 92 9.45 -0.78 -10.19
N ARG A 93 9.93 -1.02 -8.97
CA ARG A 93 10.61 -2.27 -8.62
C ARG A 93 9.71 -3.49 -8.87
N GLU A 94 8.43 -3.38 -8.52
CA GLU A 94 7.46 -4.46 -8.75
C GLU A 94 7.13 -4.63 -10.24
N ILE A 95 7.04 -3.55 -11.01
CA ILE A 95 6.90 -3.60 -12.47
C ILE A 95 8.10 -4.34 -13.09
N ALA A 96 9.33 -3.99 -12.70
CA ALA A 96 10.54 -4.63 -13.19
C ALA A 96 10.56 -6.13 -12.88
N ARG A 97 10.18 -6.51 -11.64
CA ARG A 97 10.06 -7.91 -11.20
C ARG A 97 9.01 -8.68 -12.00
N LYS A 98 7.84 -8.08 -12.26
CA LYS A 98 6.77 -8.73 -13.03
C LYS A 98 7.14 -8.93 -14.50
N LEU A 99 7.84 -7.97 -15.09
CA LEU A 99 8.30 -8.06 -16.48
C LEU A 99 9.37 -9.15 -16.65
N SER A 100 10.28 -9.33 -15.68
CA SER A 100 11.26 -10.43 -15.72
C SER A 100 10.60 -11.80 -15.60
N LEU A 101 9.41 -11.88 -14.99
CA LEU A 101 8.56 -13.07 -14.95
C LEU A 101 7.72 -13.30 -16.22
N GLY A 102 7.81 -12.43 -17.23
CA GLY A 102 7.10 -12.56 -18.50
C GLY A 102 5.69 -11.92 -18.55
N ILE A 103 5.24 -11.29 -17.46
CA ILE A 103 3.95 -10.57 -17.43
C ILE A 103 3.97 -9.44 -18.48
N SER A 104 2.85 -9.17 -19.15
CA SER A 104 2.78 -8.06 -20.12
C SER A 104 3.00 -6.70 -19.45
N ALA A 105 3.55 -5.73 -20.18
CA ALA A 105 3.85 -4.40 -19.64
C ALA A 105 2.62 -3.71 -19.05
N GLU A 106 1.48 -3.78 -19.74
CA GLU A 106 0.23 -3.19 -19.28
C GLU A 106 -0.28 -3.85 -18.00
N ASN A 107 -0.27 -5.19 -17.93
CA ASN A 107 -0.68 -5.91 -16.73
C ASN A 107 0.29 -5.68 -15.57
N ALA A 108 1.60 -5.58 -15.86
CA ALA A 108 2.60 -5.28 -14.85
C ALA A 108 2.36 -3.89 -14.23
N VAL A 109 2.13 -2.85 -15.05
CA VAL A 109 1.81 -1.50 -14.56
C VAL A 109 0.49 -1.50 -13.78
N ARG A 110 -0.57 -2.11 -14.33
CA ARG A 110 -1.91 -2.15 -13.72
C ARG A 110 -1.93 -2.86 -12.37
N SER A 111 -1.27 -4.02 -12.28
CA SER A 111 -1.25 -4.85 -11.08
C SER A 111 -0.24 -4.39 -10.04
N SER A 112 0.73 -3.53 -10.40
CA SER A 112 1.69 -2.96 -9.44
C SER A 112 1.14 -1.73 -8.73
N ASN A 113 -0.02 -1.23 -9.16
CA ASN A 113 -0.71 -0.19 -8.43
C ASN A 113 -1.39 -0.81 -7.19
N PRO A 114 -0.97 -0.49 -5.95
CA PRO A 114 -1.56 -1.06 -4.74
C PRO A 114 -3.05 -0.70 -4.59
N ALA A 115 -3.51 0.34 -5.29
CA ALA A 115 -4.92 0.68 -5.33
C ALA A 115 -5.80 -0.35 -6.06
N ASN A 116 -5.20 -1.15 -6.93
CA ASN A 116 -5.93 -2.11 -7.78
C ASN A 116 -5.95 -3.53 -7.19
N THR A 117 -5.12 -3.81 -6.18
CA THR A 117 -5.05 -5.16 -5.57
C THR A 117 -6.32 -5.48 -4.78
N ASP A 118 -6.97 -4.46 -4.22
CA ASP A 118 -8.21 -4.64 -3.43
C ASP A 118 -9.48 -4.66 -4.32
N ALA A 119 -9.39 -4.15 -5.56
CA ALA A 119 -10.51 -4.09 -6.51
C ALA A 119 -10.78 -5.45 -7.16
N VAL A 120 -9.77 -6.33 -7.22
CA VAL A 120 -10.02 -7.76 -7.38
C VAL A 120 -10.48 -8.25 -6.02
N LYS A 121 -11.77 -8.07 -5.72
CA LYS A 121 -12.43 -9.00 -4.79
C LYS A 121 -11.93 -10.37 -5.21
N PRO A 122 -11.35 -11.19 -4.31
CA PRO A 122 -11.09 -12.58 -4.63
C PRO A 122 -12.40 -13.00 -5.26
N THR A 123 -12.39 -13.31 -6.56
CA THR A 123 -13.58 -13.89 -7.15
C THR A 123 -13.81 -15.05 -6.21
N GLU A 124 -14.92 -14.99 -5.48
CA GLU A 124 -15.46 -16.15 -4.81
C GLU A 124 -15.82 -17.10 -5.96
N LYS A 125 -14.81 -17.62 -6.66
CA LYS A 125 -14.77 -19.04 -6.93
C LYS A 125 -15.09 -19.59 -5.56
N LYS A 126 -16.36 -19.93 -5.38
CA LYS A 126 -16.76 -21.01 -4.52
C LYS A 126 -15.84 -22.14 -4.93
N CYS A 127 -14.63 -22.18 -4.37
CA CYS A 127 -13.95 -23.42 -4.12
C CYS A 127 -14.95 -24.10 -3.21
N GLU A 128 -15.84 -24.88 -3.82
CA GLU A 128 -16.53 -25.93 -3.09
C GLU A 128 -15.47 -26.53 -2.19
N PRO A 129 -15.66 -26.50 -0.86
CA PRO A 129 -14.61 -26.81 0.09
C PRO A 129 -14.01 -28.13 -0.38
N ALA A 130 -12.76 -28.07 -0.86
CA ALA A 130 -12.14 -29.21 -1.48
C ALA A 130 -12.28 -30.34 -0.46
N PRO A 131 -12.76 -31.54 -0.86
CA PRO A 131 -13.02 -32.61 0.08
C PRO A 131 -11.77 -32.76 0.95
N ILE A 132 -11.91 -32.58 2.26
CA ILE A 132 -10.78 -32.52 3.20
C ILE A 132 -10.04 -33.84 3.05
N ARG A 133 -8.96 -33.82 2.26
CA ARG A 133 -8.07 -34.96 2.14
C ARG A 133 -7.26 -34.95 3.42
N LEU A 134 -7.47 -35.96 4.26
CA LEU A 134 -6.68 -36.20 5.47
C LEU A 134 -5.24 -36.49 5.03
N THR A 135 -4.45 -35.45 4.80
CA THR A 135 -3.02 -35.58 4.56
C THR A 135 -2.33 -35.97 5.86
N SER A 136 -1.17 -36.61 5.76
CA SER A 136 -0.35 -36.95 6.93
C SER A 136 -0.01 -35.72 7.78
N ASP A 137 0.16 -34.57 7.13
CA ASP A 137 0.54 -33.33 7.78
C ASP A 137 -0.64 -32.72 8.53
N TYR A 138 -1.84 -32.76 7.95
CA TYR A 138 -3.07 -32.37 8.63
C TYR A 138 -3.34 -33.23 9.89
N ILE A 139 -3.14 -34.55 9.80
CA ILE A 139 -3.26 -35.45 10.96
C ILE A 139 -2.20 -35.12 12.03
N ARG A 140 -0.99 -34.73 11.62
CA ARG A 140 0.07 -34.33 12.55
C ARG A 140 -0.27 -33.02 13.26
N GLY A 141 -0.85 -32.05 12.54
CA GLY A 141 -1.36 -30.80 13.10
C GLY A 141 -2.45 -31.06 14.16
N LEU A 142 -3.47 -31.87 13.82
CA LEU A 142 -4.53 -32.22 14.76
C LEU A 142 -4.00 -32.93 16.03
N LYS A 143 -3.00 -33.79 15.91
CA LYS A 143 -2.36 -34.43 17.08
C LYS A 143 -1.66 -33.40 17.96
N HIS A 144 -0.99 -32.42 17.37
CA HIS A 144 -0.37 -31.31 18.09
C HIS A 144 -1.41 -30.51 18.86
N ASP A 145 -2.50 -30.10 18.20
CA ASP A 145 -3.57 -29.30 18.79
C ASP A 145 -4.26 -30.03 19.95
N VAL A 146 -4.54 -31.32 19.78
CA VAL A 146 -5.13 -32.17 20.83
C VAL A 146 -4.19 -32.27 22.04
N ASN A 147 -2.88 -32.38 21.82
CA ASN A 147 -1.90 -32.42 22.92
C ASN A 147 -1.80 -31.07 23.63
N PHE A 148 -1.78 -29.96 22.88
CA PHE A 148 -1.82 -28.61 23.44
C PHE A 148 -3.05 -28.41 24.31
N LEU A 149 -4.25 -28.75 23.80
CA LEU A 149 -5.50 -28.60 24.54
C LEU A 149 -5.54 -29.46 25.81
N LYS A 150 -4.97 -30.68 25.77
CA LYS A 150 -4.84 -31.52 26.96
C LYS A 150 -3.95 -30.86 28.02
N GLN A 151 -2.75 -30.40 27.63
CA GLN A 151 -1.82 -29.74 28.53
C GLN A 151 -2.39 -28.44 29.10
N ALA A 152 -3.03 -27.62 28.26
CA ALA A 152 -3.68 -26.39 28.69
C ALA A 152 -4.78 -26.68 29.72
N LYS A 153 -5.64 -27.68 29.46
CA LYS A 153 -6.71 -28.09 30.36
C LYS A 153 -6.18 -28.62 31.70
N GLU A 154 -5.10 -29.41 31.69
CA GLU A 154 -4.44 -29.89 32.92
C GLU A 154 -3.92 -28.70 33.76
N LEU A 155 -3.26 -27.73 33.14
CA LEU A 155 -2.75 -26.54 33.82
C LEU A 155 -3.86 -25.62 34.34
N GLU A 156 -4.97 -25.51 33.59
CA GLU A 156 -6.17 -24.80 34.04
C GLU A 156 -6.82 -25.50 35.24
N GLN A 157 -6.93 -26.83 35.21
CA GLN A 157 -7.47 -27.62 36.31
C GLN A 157 -6.64 -27.44 37.58
N VAL A 158 -5.29 -27.43 37.47
CA VAL A 158 -4.40 -27.15 38.61
C VAL A 158 -4.64 -25.73 39.16
N ASN A 159 -4.97 -24.77 38.31
CA ASN A 159 -5.24 -23.40 38.74
C ASN A 159 -6.64 -23.22 39.39
N SER A 160 -7.65 -23.96 38.90
CA SER A 160 -9.06 -23.82 39.30
C SER A 160 -9.53 -24.81 40.35
N SER A 161 -8.76 -25.86 40.69
CA SER A 161 -9.16 -26.87 41.67
C SER A 161 -9.29 -26.28 43.08
N TYR A 162 -10.55 -26.07 43.46
CA TYR A 162 -10.95 -25.51 44.75
C TYR A 162 -11.94 -26.46 45.42
N SER A 163 -11.54 -27.02 46.55
CA SER A 163 -12.44 -27.83 47.37
C SER A 163 -13.35 -26.89 48.17
N LYS A 164 -14.62 -26.87 47.79
CA LYS A 164 -15.66 -26.11 48.52
C LYS A 164 -15.84 -26.62 49.95
N ILE A 165 -15.63 -27.92 50.18
CA ILE A 165 -15.79 -28.56 51.49
C ILE A 165 -14.68 -28.12 52.45
N LEU A 166 -13.43 -28.08 51.97
CA LEU A 166 -12.27 -27.69 52.78
C LEU A 166 -12.00 -26.18 52.74
N HIS A 167 -12.76 -25.43 51.93
CA HIS A 167 -12.53 -24.02 51.61
C HIS A 167 -11.08 -23.70 51.20
N LYS A 168 -10.38 -24.67 50.61
CA LYS A 168 -8.97 -24.59 50.24
C LYS A 168 -8.76 -25.06 48.81
N TYR A 169 -7.72 -24.51 48.18
CA TYR A 169 -7.26 -25.00 46.89
C TYR A 169 -6.57 -26.35 47.08
N ASP A 170 -6.79 -27.27 46.15
CA ASP A 170 -6.21 -28.61 46.21
C ASP A 170 -4.69 -28.58 45.94
N HIS A 171 -4.21 -27.53 45.28
CA HIS A 171 -2.79 -27.31 45.03
C HIS A 171 -2.23 -26.09 45.75
N SER A 172 -0.93 -26.17 46.06
CA SER A 172 -0.18 -25.07 46.69
C SER A 172 -0.22 -23.79 45.86
N THR A 173 -0.01 -22.65 46.51
CA THR A 173 0.10 -21.34 45.84
C THR A 173 1.23 -21.32 44.81
N GLU A 174 2.33 -21.99 45.10
CA GLU A 174 3.47 -22.11 44.18
C GLU A 174 3.14 -22.95 42.95
N ALA A 175 2.49 -24.11 43.12
CA ALA A 175 2.06 -24.97 42.03
C ALA A 175 1.10 -24.24 41.07
N ARG A 176 0.13 -23.49 41.60
CA ARG A 176 -0.78 -22.66 40.80
C ARG A 176 -0.06 -21.53 40.07
N ARG A 177 0.90 -20.88 40.71
CA ARG A 177 1.71 -19.82 40.08
C ARG A 177 2.57 -20.39 38.95
N ARG A 178 3.15 -21.58 39.13
CA ARG A 178 3.89 -22.29 38.09
C ARG A 178 2.99 -22.68 36.93
N ALA A 179 1.82 -23.26 37.20
CA ALA A 179 0.85 -23.64 36.17
C ALA A 179 0.40 -22.44 35.31
N ARG A 180 0.15 -21.27 35.92
CA ARG A 180 -0.16 -20.03 35.17
C ARG A 180 0.99 -19.56 34.28
N ARG A 181 2.25 -19.69 34.73
CA ARG A 181 3.42 -19.32 33.94
C ARG A 181 3.61 -20.27 32.77
N GLU A 182 3.45 -21.57 33.01
CA GLU A 182 3.53 -22.61 31.98
C GLU A 182 2.41 -22.46 30.95
N LEU A 183 1.17 -22.20 31.39
CA LEU A 183 0.05 -21.92 30.48
C LEU A 183 0.32 -20.69 29.60
N LYS A 184 0.77 -19.58 30.19
CA LYS A 184 1.16 -18.39 29.41
C LYS A 184 2.28 -18.66 28.41
N LYS A 185 3.25 -19.51 28.78
CA LYS A 185 4.34 -19.91 27.90
C LYS A 185 3.83 -20.76 26.73
N LEU A 186 2.97 -21.75 27.00
CA LEU A 186 2.35 -22.59 25.98
C LEU A 186 1.48 -21.77 25.03
N THR A 187 0.62 -20.89 25.54
CA THR A 187 -0.22 -20.02 24.68
C THR A 187 0.63 -19.11 23.80
N ARG A 188 1.75 -18.58 24.32
CA ARG A 188 2.68 -17.77 23.52
C ARG A 188 3.37 -18.58 22.43
N GLN A 189 3.77 -19.81 22.72
CA GLN A 189 4.39 -20.71 21.75
C GLN A 189 3.41 -21.09 20.63
N GLU A 190 2.15 -21.39 20.96
CA GLU A 190 1.13 -21.70 19.95
C GLU A 190 0.85 -20.49 19.06
N ALA A 191 0.68 -19.30 19.66
CA ALA A 191 0.46 -18.08 18.90
C ALA A 191 1.65 -17.71 17.99
N GLU A 192 2.88 -18.10 18.35
CA GLU A 192 4.05 -17.91 17.50
C GLU A 192 4.07 -18.91 16.35
N ALA A 193 3.79 -20.18 16.62
CA ALA A 193 3.69 -21.22 15.59
C ALA A 193 2.54 -20.97 14.60
N GLU A 194 1.40 -20.45 15.07
CA GLU A 194 0.27 -20.07 14.22
C GLU A 194 0.64 -18.94 13.25
N ARG A 195 1.33 -17.89 13.72
CA ARG A 195 1.84 -16.82 12.85
C ARG A 195 2.82 -17.34 11.80
N GLU A 196 3.72 -18.26 12.16
CA GLU A 196 4.66 -18.85 11.20
C GLU A 196 3.92 -19.64 10.10
N ARG A 197 2.90 -20.43 10.48
CA ARG A 197 2.04 -21.16 9.51
C ARG A 197 1.30 -20.20 8.58
N GLU A 198 0.70 -19.15 9.13
CA GLU A 198 0.02 -18.11 8.33
C GLU A 198 0.99 -17.43 7.34
N GLU A 199 2.23 -17.11 7.76
CA GLU A 199 3.25 -16.56 6.89
C GLU A 199 3.67 -17.53 5.77
N GLU A 200 3.76 -18.83 6.05
CA GLU A 200 4.05 -19.86 5.06
C GLU A 200 2.91 -20.04 4.05
N GLU A 201 1.67 -20.11 4.54
CA GLU A 201 0.48 -20.18 3.69
C GLU A 201 0.38 -18.94 2.81
N TRP A 202 0.66 -17.75 3.35
CA TRP A 202 0.72 -16.51 2.59
C TRP A 202 1.76 -16.58 1.47
N LYS A 203 2.96 -17.09 1.75
CA LYS A 203 4.01 -17.28 0.72
C LYS A 203 3.58 -18.28 -0.37
N ILE A 204 2.83 -19.31 -0.01
CA ILE A 204 2.30 -20.29 -0.97
C ILE A 204 1.22 -19.64 -1.84
N ILE A 205 0.28 -18.90 -1.24
CA ILE A 205 -0.77 -18.18 -1.95
C ILE A 205 -0.16 -17.14 -2.89
N GLU A 206 0.81 -16.35 -2.43
CA GLU A 206 1.52 -15.37 -3.24
C GLU A 206 2.20 -16.05 -4.45
N ARG A 207 2.89 -17.18 -4.22
CA ARG A 207 3.50 -17.97 -5.29
C ARG A 207 2.45 -18.51 -6.27
N GLN A 208 1.29 -18.94 -5.78
CA GLN A 208 0.21 -19.45 -6.61
C GLN A 208 -0.45 -18.32 -7.42
N GLN A 209 -0.76 -17.19 -6.80
CA GLN A 209 -1.24 -15.99 -7.49
C GLN A 209 -0.25 -15.51 -8.55
N LEU A 210 1.06 -15.63 -8.29
CA LEU A 210 2.09 -15.33 -9.28
C LEU A 210 2.04 -16.28 -10.49
N LYS A 211 1.79 -17.57 -10.26
CA LYS A 211 1.59 -18.57 -11.32
C LYS A 211 0.29 -18.36 -12.09
N ASP A 212 -0.80 -18.05 -11.40
CA ASP A 212 -2.12 -17.83 -12.00
C ASP A 212 -2.19 -16.49 -12.76
N ALA A 213 -1.52 -15.44 -12.26
CA ALA A 213 -1.31 -14.19 -12.99
C ALA A 213 -0.39 -14.36 -14.19
N ALA A 214 0.47 -15.37 -14.18
CA ALA A 214 1.21 -15.84 -15.35
C ALA A 214 0.37 -16.76 -16.27
N GLY A 215 -0.93 -16.96 -15.96
CA GLY A 215 -1.86 -17.84 -16.66
C GLY A 215 -1.86 -17.66 -18.18
N ASP A 216 -1.76 -18.80 -18.88
CA ASP A 216 -1.85 -19.07 -20.34
C ASP A 216 -1.05 -18.18 -21.32
N GLY A 217 -0.44 -17.10 -20.86
CA GLY A 217 0.36 -16.15 -21.65
C GLY A 217 1.87 -16.38 -21.56
N ASN A 218 2.32 -17.44 -20.89
CA ASN A 218 3.74 -17.78 -20.72
C ASN A 218 4.44 -18.29 -22.00
N GLN A 219 3.86 -18.02 -23.19
CA GLN A 219 4.58 -18.19 -24.46
C GLN A 219 5.68 -17.14 -24.64
N ASN A 220 5.63 -16.03 -23.88
CA ASN A 220 6.61 -14.96 -23.97
C ASN A 220 7.47 -14.96 -22.70
N GLY A 221 8.69 -15.47 -22.79
CA GLY A 221 9.68 -15.46 -21.71
C GLY A 221 10.01 -14.06 -21.17
N PRO A 222 11.07 -13.92 -20.34
CA PRO A 222 11.42 -12.67 -19.66
C PRO A 222 11.41 -11.45 -20.60
N LYS A 223 10.69 -10.41 -20.21
CA LYS A 223 10.49 -9.21 -21.03
C LYS A 223 11.40 -8.08 -20.56
N ARG A 224 11.84 -7.29 -21.53
CA ARG A 224 12.61 -6.08 -21.30
C ARG A 224 11.78 -5.06 -20.50
N SER A 225 12.38 -4.46 -19.47
CA SER A 225 11.70 -3.65 -18.46
C SER A 225 12.14 -2.20 -18.38
N ILE A 226 13.31 -1.84 -18.90
CA ILE A 226 13.88 -0.49 -18.73
C ILE A 226 12.96 0.56 -19.33
N ARG A 227 12.47 0.35 -20.57
CA ARG A 227 11.57 1.33 -21.21
C ARG A 227 10.30 1.54 -20.40
N VAL A 228 9.61 0.46 -20.04
CA VAL A 228 8.33 0.51 -19.31
C VAL A 228 8.50 1.21 -17.97
N CYS A 229 9.59 0.92 -17.26
CA CYS A 229 9.90 1.55 -15.98
C CYS A 229 10.15 3.06 -16.13
N VAL A 230 10.92 3.47 -17.13
CA VAL A 230 11.22 4.89 -17.38
C VAL A 230 9.97 5.64 -17.85
N GLU A 231 9.17 5.04 -18.73
CA GLU A 231 7.91 5.60 -19.21
C GLU A 231 6.93 5.80 -18.05
N PHE A 232 6.80 4.82 -17.16
CA PHE A 232 6.01 4.94 -15.93
C PHE A 232 6.51 6.08 -15.03
N LEU A 233 7.82 6.19 -14.80
CA LEU A 233 8.41 7.25 -13.98
C LEU A 233 8.21 8.65 -14.59
N MET A 234 8.27 8.75 -15.92
CA MET A 234 8.02 10.01 -16.63
C MET A 234 6.54 10.37 -16.56
N ALA A 235 5.67 9.49 -17.06
CA ALA A 235 4.25 9.74 -17.22
C ALA A 235 3.52 9.81 -15.87
N GLU A 236 3.62 8.79 -15.02
CA GLU A 236 2.80 8.62 -13.82
C GLU A 236 3.40 9.26 -12.56
N TYR A 237 4.73 9.39 -12.50
CA TYR A 237 5.40 10.00 -11.34
C TYR A 237 5.65 11.50 -11.55
N VAL A 238 6.71 11.92 -12.22
CA VAL A 238 7.11 13.34 -12.17
C VAL A 238 6.18 14.26 -12.96
N PHE A 239 5.68 13.83 -14.12
CA PHE A 239 4.84 14.69 -14.97
C PHE A 239 3.39 14.80 -14.49
N LYS A 240 2.78 13.67 -14.11
CA LYS A 240 1.40 13.65 -13.62
C LYS A 240 1.26 14.36 -12.28
N MET A 241 2.19 14.13 -11.33
CA MET A 241 2.04 14.61 -9.94
C MET A 241 1.83 16.12 -9.82
N SER A 242 2.56 16.93 -10.59
CA SER A 242 2.37 18.39 -10.63
C SER A 242 0.99 18.86 -11.11
N LYS A 243 0.26 17.99 -11.82
CA LYS A 243 -1.03 18.27 -12.47
C LYS A 243 -2.19 17.52 -11.82
N VAL A 244 -1.94 16.69 -10.80
CA VAL A 244 -3.00 15.91 -10.17
C VAL A 244 -3.97 16.84 -9.47
N ARG A 245 -5.24 16.71 -9.84
CA ARG A 245 -6.36 17.41 -9.22
C ARG A 245 -7.07 16.51 -8.23
N CYS A 246 -7.58 17.10 -7.17
CA CYS A 246 -8.41 16.41 -6.20
C CYS A 246 -9.75 16.03 -6.85
N PRO A 247 -10.22 14.78 -6.71
CA PRO A 247 -11.52 14.37 -7.22
C PRO A 247 -12.72 15.12 -6.63
N THR A 248 -12.63 15.62 -5.39
CA THR A 248 -13.76 16.32 -4.75
C THR A 248 -13.78 17.81 -5.05
N THR A 249 -12.63 18.48 -5.02
CA THR A 249 -12.55 19.95 -5.19
C THR A 249 -12.10 20.39 -6.58
N GLY A 250 -11.47 19.50 -7.37
CA GLY A 250 -10.87 19.85 -8.67
C GLY A 250 -9.59 20.69 -8.60
N GLU A 251 -9.15 21.05 -7.39
CA GLU A 251 -7.94 21.81 -7.14
C GLU A 251 -6.68 20.96 -7.25
N ILE A 252 -5.55 21.57 -7.58
CA ILE A 252 -4.26 20.86 -7.65
C ILE A 252 -3.85 20.43 -6.23
N VAL A 253 -3.56 19.14 -6.07
CA VAL A 253 -3.22 18.55 -4.76
C VAL A 253 -1.80 18.94 -4.35
N PHE A 254 -0.87 18.95 -5.30
CA PHE A 254 0.54 19.28 -5.06
C PHE A 254 0.78 20.79 -5.24
N PRO A 255 1.40 21.49 -4.26
CA PRO A 255 1.74 22.90 -4.41
C PRO A 255 2.78 23.09 -5.51
N LYS A 256 2.94 24.30 -6.05
CA LYS A 256 4.01 24.58 -7.03
C LYS A 256 5.40 24.47 -6.39
N ASP A 257 5.53 24.99 -5.17
CA ASP A 257 6.81 25.00 -4.46
C ASP A 257 7.05 23.68 -3.69
N PRO A 258 8.17 22.98 -3.94
CA PRO A 258 8.49 21.71 -3.28
C PRO A 258 8.81 21.87 -1.78
N GLU A 259 9.34 23.02 -1.36
CA GLU A 259 9.64 23.27 0.06
C GLU A 259 8.37 23.37 0.92
N LEU A 260 7.29 23.95 0.38
CA LEU A 260 5.99 23.97 1.04
C LEU A 260 5.42 22.57 1.21
N LEU A 261 5.60 21.72 0.19
CA LEU A 261 5.20 20.32 0.25
C LEU A 261 5.92 19.59 1.39
N GLU A 262 7.24 19.77 1.52
CA GLU A 262 7.99 19.15 2.62
C GLU A 262 7.52 19.63 4.00
N LYS A 263 7.22 20.93 4.15
CA LYS A 263 6.63 21.49 5.38
C LYS A 263 5.27 20.88 5.70
N TYR A 264 4.43 20.61 4.70
CA TYR A 264 3.12 19.99 4.89
C TYR A 264 3.22 18.57 5.45
N TYR A 265 4.22 17.79 5.01
CA TYR A 265 4.46 16.45 5.54
C TYR A 265 5.10 16.48 6.93
N LYS A 266 6.05 17.37 7.20
CA LYS A 266 6.68 17.49 8.53
C LYS A 266 5.70 17.95 9.62
N THR A 267 4.82 18.90 9.29
CA THR A 267 3.87 19.50 10.24
C THR A 267 2.57 18.71 10.34
N ASN A 268 2.40 17.62 9.57
CA ASN A 268 1.13 16.91 9.44
C ASN A 268 -0.06 17.84 9.14
N SER A 269 0.17 18.80 8.23
CA SER A 269 -0.84 19.82 7.92
C SER A 269 -2.06 19.22 7.23
N LYS A 270 -3.22 19.89 7.36
CA LYS A 270 -4.46 19.51 6.67
C LYS A 270 -4.36 19.58 5.14
N LYS A 271 -3.38 20.33 4.61
CA LYS A 271 -3.13 20.48 3.17
C LYS A 271 -2.16 19.44 2.60
N ARG A 272 -1.68 18.49 3.42
CA ARG A 272 -0.76 17.45 2.95
C ARG A 272 -1.44 16.55 1.91
N PRO A 273 -0.79 16.23 0.78
CA PRO A 273 -1.28 15.23 -0.15
C PRO A 273 -1.32 13.83 0.44
N ILE A 274 -2.43 13.12 0.27
CA ILE A 274 -2.59 11.73 0.66
C ILE A 274 -3.21 10.96 -0.50
N ARG A 275 -2.76 9.71 -0.63
CA ARG A 275 -3.30 8.78 -1.62
C ARG A 275 -4.32 7.88 -0.96
N ALA A 276 -5.54 7.85 -1.48
CA ALA A 276 -6.59 6.96 -0.98
C ALA A 276 -6.43 5.53 -1.54
N SER A 277 -7.21 4.57 -1.02
CA SER A 277 -7.22 3.17 -1.48
C SER A 277 -7.53 3.04 -2.97
N CYS A 278 -8.37 3.93 -3.52
CA CYS A 278 -8.69 3.96 -4.94
C CYS A 278 -7.53 4.46 -5.83
N GLY A 279 -6.42 4.90 -5.21
CA GLY A 279 -5.21 5.34 -5.90
C GLY A 279 -5.20 6.81 -6.31
N CYS A 280 -6.33 7.51 -6.17
CA CYS A 280 -6.44 8.95 -6.38
C CYS A 280 -5.79 9.72 -5.22
N TRP A 281 -5.28 10.92 -5.54
CA TRP A 281 -4.70 11.82 -4.55
C TRP A 281 -5.71 12.86 -4.10
N TYR A 282 -5.69 13.18 -2.81
CA TYR A 282 -6.53 14.16 -2.16
C TYR A 282 -5.66 15.03 -1.25
N LYS A 283 -6.11 16.24 -0.91
CA LYS A 283 -5.59 16.88 0.30
C LYS A 283 -6.21 16.20 1.52
N HIS A 284 -5.45 16.10 2.60
CA HIS A 284 -5.94 15.43 3.82
C HIS A 284 -7.28 15.98 4.32
N GLU A 285 -7.48 17.31 4.33
CA GLU A 285 -8.75 17.92 4.74
C GLU A 285 -9.94 17.50 3.87
N GLU A 286 -9.72 17.43 2.56
CA GLU A 286 -10.75 17.10 1.59
C GLU A 286 -11.13 15.62 1.71
N LEU A 287 -10.14 14.75 1.96
CA LEU A 287 -10.38 13.34 2.22
C LEU A 287 -11.06 13.10 3.57
N ASP A 288 -10.65 13.85 4.61
CA ASP A 288 -11.26 13.79 5.94
C ASP A 288 -12.74 14.13 5.88
N LYS A 289 -13.09 15.23 5.21
CA LYS A 289 -14.49 15.62 4.95
C LYS A 289 -15.22 14.54 4.17
N PHE A 290 -14.63 14.03 3.09
CA PHE A 290 -15.25 13.00 2.25
C PHE A 290 -15.54 11.68 3.00
N LEU A 291 -14.70 11.30 3.97
CA LEU A 291 -14.86 10.05 4.72
C LEU A 291 -15.69 10.19 6.00
N THR A 292 -15.69 11.37 6.63
CA THR A 292 -16.34 11.62 7.92
C THR A 292 -17.70 12.33 7.82
N GLU A 293 -18.05 12.85 6.65
CA GLU A 293 -19.34 13.49 6.38
C GLU A 293 -20.19 12.62 5.44
N PRO A 294 -21.53 12.66 5.57
CA PRO A 294 -22.42 11.92 4.68
C PRO A 294 -22.35 12.50 3.26
N PRO A 295 -22.47 11.67 2.21
CA PRO A 295 -22.82 10.25 2.22
C PRO A 295 -21.64 9.30 2.52
N PHE A 296 -21.76 8.49 3.57
CA PHE A 296 -20.71 7.55 3.99
C PHE A 296 -20.52 6.42 2.99
N GLY A 297 -19.26 6.01 2.79
CA GLY A 297 -18.91 4.91 1.88
C GLY A 297 -19.18 5.23 0.41
N ALA A 298 -19.20 6.51 0.05
CA ALA A 298 -19.32 6.96 -1.32
C ALA A 298 -18.19 6.43 -2.21
N ALA A 299 -18.54 6.16 -3.47
CA ALA A 299 -17.56 5.81 -4.49
C ALA A 299 -16.72 7.04 -4.87
N CYS A 300 -15.51 6.79 -5.36
CA CYS A 300 -14.63 7.84 -5.85
C CYS A 300 -15.34 8.69 -6.92
N PRO A 301 -15.35 10.03 -6.80
CA PRO A 301 -15.95 10.92 -7.81
C PRO A 301 -15.19 10.96 -9.15
N ASN A 302 -13.96 10.45 -9.18
CA ASN A 302 -13.11 10.49 -10.37
C ASN A 302 -13.64 9.55 -11.47
N SER A 303 -13.73 10.05 -12.71
CA SER A 303 -14.16 9.28 -13.89
C SER A 303 -13.29 8.06 -14.16
N ASP A 304 -12.01 8.12 -13.79
CA ASP A 304 -11.07 7.02 -14.01
C ASP A 304 -11.20 5.91 -12.94
N CYS A 305 -12.01 6.14 -11.90
CA CYS A 305 -12.10 5.27 -10.73
C CYS A 305 -13.55 5.00 -10.29
N ILE A 306 -14.45 4.87 -11.28
CA ILE A 306 -15.89 4.73 -11.08
C ILE A 306 -16.20 3.47 -10.26
N GLY A 307 -17.00 3.65 -9.20
CA GLY A 307 -17.56 2.55 -8.41
C GLY A 307 -16.65 1.99 -7.32
N VAL A 308 -15.40 2.46 -7.20
CA VAL A 308 -14.51 2.02 -6.13
C VAL A 308 -14.79 2.82 -4.86
N LYS A 309 -15.15 2.12 -3.78
CA LYS A 309 -15.32 2.72 -2.45
C LYS A 309 -13.99 3.25 -1.95
N VAL A 310 -13.98 4.50 -1.52
CA VAL A 310 -12.75 5.15 -1.01
C VAL A 310 -12.55 4.76 0.44
N PHE A 311 -11.36 4.27 0.76
CA PHE A 311 -10.93 3.96 2.12
C PHE A 311 -9.51 4.46 2.34
N HIS A 312 -9.12 4.68 3.59
CA HIS A 312 -7.74 4.98 3.96
C HIS A 312 -7.48 4.49 5.38
N LYS A 313 -6.28 3.97 5.64
CA LYS A 313 -5.90 3.34 6.91
C LYS A 313 -6.05 4.24 8.15
N ASP A 314 -5.97 5.55 7.96
CA ASP A 314 -6.05 6.54 9.04
C ASP A 314 -7.50 6.79 9.50
N TRP A 315 -8.51 6.30 8.76
CA TRP A 315 -9.93 6.46 9.08
C TRP A 315 -10.61 5.10 9.29
N PRO A 316 -11.64 5.02 10.16
CA PRO A 316 -12.39 3.78 10.34
C PRO A 316 -13.19 3.45 9.07
N SER A 317 -13.12 2.18 8.64
CA SER A 317 -13.85 1.70 7.45
C SER A 317 -15.31 1.34 7.73
N ASP A 318 -15.70 1.20 9.01
CA ASP A 318 -17.06 0.81 9.39
C ASP A 318 -18.03 2.00 9.28
N VAL A 319 -18.95 1.90 8.32
CA VAL A 319 -19.99 2.90 8.05
C VAL A 319 -20.84 3.17 9.28
N LYS A 320 -21.20 2.13 10.06
CA LYS A 320 -22.04 2.31 11.26
C LYS A 320 -21.32 3.12 12.34
N GLN A 321 -20.02 2.91 12.47
CA GLN A 321 -19.19 3.67 13.41
C GLN A 321 -19.10 5.14 12.99
N LEU A 322 -18.93 5.40 11.69
CA LEU A 322 -18.90 6.76 11.14
C LEU A 322 -20.24 7.48 11.32
N GLU A 323 -21.36 6.83 11.02
CA GLU A 323 -22.72 7.35 11.23
C GLU A 323 -22.95 7.74 12.69
N LYS A 324 -22.56 6.86 13.63
CA LYS A 324 -22.66 7.13 15.07
C LYS A 324 -21.82 8.32 15.50
N GLN A 325 -20.57 8.41 15.03
CA GLN A 325 -19.67 9.53 15.34
C GLN A 325 -20.21 10.86 14.79
N TRP A 326 -20.73 10.84 13.57
CA TRP A 326 -21.32 12.02 12.95
C TRP A 326 -22.60 12.47 13.66
N ALA A 327 -23.48 11.53 14.04
CA ALA A 327 -24.68 11.84 14.82
C ALA A 327 -24.32 12.46 16.18
N MET A 328 -23.30 11.94 16.86
CA MET A 328 -22.78 12.52 18.11
C MET A 328 -22.19 13.91 17.92
N LYS A 329 -21.41 14.11 16.83
CA LYS A 329 -20.85 15.43 16.48
C LYS A 329 -21.96 16.46 16.23
N LYS A 330 -23.00 16.07 15.48
CA LYS A 330 -24.16 16.93 15.20
C LYS A 330 -25.02 17.21 16.43
N ALA A 331 -25.21 16.22 17.32
CA ALA A 331 -25.91 16.43 18.59
C ALA A 331 -25.16 17.47 19.46
N ARG A 332 -23.84 17.31 19.60
CA ARG A 332 -23.00 18.27 20.33
C ARG A 332 -23.01 19.67 19.70
N GLU A 333 -22.97 19.77 18.37
CA GLU A 333 -23.05 21.06 17.67
C GLU A 333 -24.37 21.78 17.94
N ARG A 334 -25.49 21.04 18.01
CA ARG A 334 -26.80 21.59 18.40
C ARG A 334 -26.82 22.03 19.86
N GLU A 335 -26.32 21.22 20.79
CA GLU A 335 -26.22 21.60 22.21
C GLU A 335 -25.38 22.89 22.39
N ILE A 336 -24.25 23.02 21.70
CA ILE A 336 -23.41 24.21 21.75
C ILE A 336 -24.16 25.42 21.17
N SER A 337 -24.88 25.25 20.05
CA SER A 337 -25.68 26.32 19.45
C SER A 337 -26.80 26.77 20.40
N GLU A 338 -27.51 25.83 21.01
CA GLU A 338 -28.58 26.11 21.98
C GLU A 338 -28.04 26.83 23.23
N ILE A 339 -26.83 26.47 23.70
CA ILE A 339 -26.15 27.18 24.78
C ILE A 339 -25.74 28.59 24.35
N ALA A 340 -25.21 28.77 23.13
CA ALA A 340 -24.83 30.07 22.61
C ALA A 340 -26.05 31.01 22.47
N ASP A 341 -27.17 30.47 22.02
CA ASP A 341 -28.45 31.17 21.92
C ASP A 341 -29.00 31.50 23.32
N PHE A 342 -28.95 30.55 24.26
CA PHE A 342 -29.36 30.77 25.65
C PHE A 342 -28.50 31.81 26.37
N LEU A 343 -27.19 31.83 26.12
CA LEU A 343 -26.25 32.81 26.68
C LEU A 343 -26.27 34.17 25.97
N GLY A 344 -27.11 34.36 24.95
CA GLY A 344 -27.29 35.65 24.27
C GLY A 344 -26.09 36.10 23.44
N ALA A 345 -25.22 35.18 22.99
CA ALA A 345 -24.02 35.51 22.22
C ALA A 345 -24.32 36.01 20.77
N SER A 346 -25.58 36.05 20.36
CA SER A 346 -26.03 36.62 19.09
C SER A 346 -25.96 38.16 19.03
N ALA A 347 -25.59 38.84 20.11
CA ALA A 347 -25.53 40.30 20.19
C ALA A 347 -24.14 40.95 19.97
N PHE A 348 -23.07 40.21 19.69
CA PHE A 348 -21.71 40.77 19.52
C PHE A 348 -21.13 40.70 18.10
N ALA A 349 -21.95 40.40 17.09
CA ALA A 349 -21.55 40.39 15.67
C ALA A 349 -22.24 41.50 14.84
N ALA A 350 -22.47 42.66 15.46
CA ALA A 350 -22.81 43.89 14.78
C ALA A 350 -21.99 45.02 15.43
N ASP A 351 -20.76 45.19 14.94
CA ASP A 351 -20.09 46.49 14.68
C ASP A 351 -18.74 46.26 13.97
#